data_AF-A0A068NPY5-F1
#
_entry.id   AF-A0A068NPY5-F1
#
_cell.length_a   1.000
_cell.length_b   1.000
_cell.length_c   1.000
_cell.angle_alpha   90.00
_cell.angle_beta   90.00
_cell.angle_gamma   90.00
#
_symmetry.space_group_name_H-M   'P 1'
#
loop_
_entity.id
_entity.type
_entity.pdbx_description
1 polymer ?
#
loop_
_entity_poly.entity_id
_entity_poly.type
_entity_poly.pdbx_seq_one_letter_code
_entity_poly.pdbx_strand_id
1 'polypeptide(L)' 'MRELEIVRKFSDPLTCHPFDERIADKAAELRAILVKQGNLIGPYDLQIAASALELRLTLVTHNLKEFARVPGLPLEDWES' A
#
# COMPACT_ATOMS: atom_id res chain seq x y z
N MET A 1 -21.11 -15.14 5.67
CA MET A 1 -21.88 -13.91 6.02
C MET A 1 -21.29 -13.24 7.25
N ARG A 2 -20.95 -14.01 8.30
CA ARG A 2 -20.28 -13.52 9.53
C ARG A 2 -18.94 -12.83 9.27
N GLU A 3 -18.15 -13.35 8.33
CA GLU A 3 -16.80 -12.86 7.99
C GLU A 3 -16.85 -11.46 7.39
N LEU A 4 -17.80 -11.22 6.47
CA LEU A 4 -18.04 -9.90 5.87
C LEU A 4 -18.51 -8.89 6.91
N GLU A 5 -19.30 -9.32 7.89
CA GLU A 5 -19.77 -8.46 8.96
C GLU A 5 -18.62 -8.01 9.89
N ILE A 6 -17.67 -8.90 10.17
CA ILE A 6 -16.46 -8.57 10.95
C ILE A 6 -15.63 -7.53 10.20
N VAL A 7 -15.37 -7.73 8.91
CA VAL A 7 -14.59 -6.80 8.09
C VAL A 7 -15.27 -5.43 8.03
N ARG A 8 -16.59 -5.39 7.84
CA ARG A 8 -17.36 -4.13 7.82
C ARG A 8 -17.22 -3.37 9.13
N LYS A 9 -17.50 -4.02 10.27
CA LYS A 9 -17.36 -3.40 11.60
C LYS A 9 -15.96 -2.86 11.86
N PHE A 10 -14.92 -3.56 11.38
CA PHE A 10 -13.54 -3.08 11.47
C PHE A 10 -13.28 -1.86 10.58
N SER A 11 -13.83 -1.84 9.36
CA SER A 11 -13.63 -0.75 8.41
C SER A 11 -14.50 0.48 8.65
N ASP A 12 -15.64 0.35 9.34
CA ASP A 12 -16.60 1.44 9.57
C ASP A 12 -16.01 2.73 10.15
N PRO A 13 -15.07 2.70 11.13
CA PRO A 13 -14.44 3.93 11.63
C PRO A 13 -13.30 4.46 10.74
N LEU A 14 -12.91 3.73 9.69
CA LEU A 14 -11.76 4.06 8.85
C LEU A 14 -12.20 4.79 7.57
N THR A 15 -11.36 5.71 7.10
CA THR A 15 -11.57 6.32 5.79
C THR A 15 -11.05 5.38 4.70
N CYS A 16 -11.95 4.89 3.85
CA CYS A 16 -11.59 4.10 2.67
C CYS A 16 -11.36 5.02 1.48
N HIS A 17 -10.10 5.16 1.05
CA HIS A 17 -9.78 5.92 -0.16
C HIS A 17 -10.03 5.05 -1.41
N PRO A 18 -10.69 5.59 -2.44
CA PRO A 18 -10.87 4.85 -3.69
C PRO A 18 -9.53 4.66 -4.39
N PHE A 19 -9.35 3.51 -5.02
CA PHE A 19 -8.28 3.31 -5.99
C PHE A 19 -8.70 3.96 -7.30
N ASP A 20 -8.19 5.16 -7.57
CA ASP A 20 -8.51 5.94 -8.77
C ASP A 20 -7.34 5.97 -9.78
N GLU A 21 -7.54 6.67 -10.90
CA GLU A 21 -6.57 6.75 -11.99
C GLU A 21 -5.21 7.29 -11.54
N ARG A 22 -5.17 8.24 -10.60
CA ARG A 22 -3.89 8.80 -10.10
C ARG A 22 -3.08 7.74 -9.37
N ILE A 23 -3.75 6.91 -8.57
CA ILE A 23 -3.10 5.79 -7.88
C ILE A 23 -2.69 4.71 -8.89
N ALA A 24 -3.49 4.44 -9.92
CA ALA A 24 -3.15 3.50 -10.98
C ALA A 24 -1.89 3.93 -11.75
N ASP A 25 -1.80 5.21 -12.12
CA ASP A 25 -0.62 5.79 -12.77
C ASP A 25 0.61 5.70 -11.86
N LYS A 26 0.46 6.06 -10.59
CA LYS A 26 1.53 5.92 -9.59
C LYS A 26 2.01 4.48 -9.46
N ALA A 27 1.10 3.50 -9.50
CA ALA A 27 1.44 2.09 -9.43
C ALA A 27 2.20 1.63 -10.69
N ALA A 28 1.83 2.11 -11.86
CA ALA A 28 2.54 1.82 -13.11
C ALA A 28 3.97 2.39 -13.10
N GLU A 29 4.13 3.65 -12.69
CA GLU A 29 5.43 4.30 -12.50
C GLU A 29 6.30 3.52 -11.51
N LEU A 30 5.75 3.21 -10.32
CA LEU A 30 6.46 2.50 -9.28
C LEU A 30 6.87 1.10 -9.75
N ARG A 31 6.00 0.39 -10.48
CA ARG A 31 6.32 -0.92 -11.03
C ARG A 31 7.50 -0.84 -12.00
N ALA A 32 7.53 0.14 -12.89
CA ALA A 32 8.62 0.32 -13.83
C ALA A 32 9.96 0.56 -13.11
N ILE A 33 9.95 1.36 -12.03
CA ILE A 33 11.12 1.61 -11.18
C ILE A 33 11.60 0.33 -10.52
N LEU A 34 10.70 -0.41 -9.85
CA LEU A 34 11.05 -1.62 -9.10
C LEU A 34 11.52 -2.76 -10.01
N VAL A 35 10.91 -2.92 -11.19
CA VAL A 35 11.37 -3.88 -12.21
C VAL A 35 12.79 -3.55 -12.66
N LYS A 36 13.09 -2.27 -12.94
CA LYS A 36 14.43 -1.83 -13.35
C LYS A 36 15.48 -2.09 -12.26
N GLN A 37 15.08 -2.05 -10.98
CA GLN A 37 15.95 -2.30 -9.84
C GLN A 37 16.05 -3.78 -9.46
N GLY A 38 15.26 -4.67 -10.07
CA GLY A 38 15.21 -6.09 -9.69
C GLY A 38 14.52 -6.35 -8.33
N ASN A 39 13.78 -5.37 -7.81
CA ASN A 39 13.20 -5.36 -6.46
C ASN A 39 11.67 -5.36 -6.50
N LEU A 40 11.08 -6.21 -7.34
CA LEU A 40 9.62 -6.28 -7.44
C LEU A 40 9.01 -6.70 -6.09
N ILE A 41 7.86 -6.11 -5.77
CA ILE A 41 7.01 -6.49 -4.63
C ILE A 41 5.71 -7.10 -5.16
N GLY A 42 4.91 -7.69 -4.27
CA GLY A 42 3.62 -8.27 -4.63
C GLY A 42 2.70 -7.28 -5.36
N PRO A 43 1.83 -7.74 -6.28
CA PRO A 43 0.99 -6.85 -7.08
C PRO A 43 0.01 -6.01 -6.25
N TYR A 44 -0.49 -6.53 -5.12
CA TYR A 44 -1.33 -5.76 -4.19
C TYR A 44 -0.49 -4.82 -3.31
N ASP A 45 0.69 -5.26 -2.85
CA ASP A 45 1.62 -4.41 -2.11
C ASP A 45 2.06 -3.20 -2.95
N LEU A 46 2.26 -3.39 -4.25
CA LEU A 46 2.51 -2.31 -5.20
C LEU A 46 1.37 -1.29 -5.22
N GLN A 47 0.12 -1.74 -5.26
CA GLN A 47 -1.05 -0.85 -5.25
C GLN A 47 -1.19 -0.12 -3.91
N ILE A 48 -0.93 -0.80 -2.79
CA ILE A 48 -0.96 -0.22 -1.45
C ILE A 48 0.15 0.84 -1.31
N ALA A 49 1.37 0.53 -1.73
CA ALA A 49 2.51 1.45 -1.73
C ALA A 49 2.25 2.68 -2.62
N ALA A 50 1.71 2.47 -3.82
CA ALA A 50 1.34 3.54 -4.73
C ALA A 50 0.25 4.45 -4.13
N SER A 51 -0.75 3.86 -3.46
CA SER A 51 -1.80 4.60 -2.77
C SER A 51 -1.21 5.50 -1.67
N ALA A 52 -0.33 4.95 -0.84
CA ALA A 52 0.32 5.70 0.23
C ALA A 52 1.18 6.85 -0.33
N LEU A 53 1.96 6.61 -1.39
CA LEU A 53 2.77 7.65 -2.03
C LEU A 53 1.92 8.76 -2.65
N GLU A 54 0.90 8.41 -3.43
CA GLU A 54 0.03 9.37 -4.11
C GLU A 54 -0.77 10.23 -3.11
N LEU A 55 -1.25 9.61 -2.03
CA LEU A 55 -2.00 10.30 -0.98
C LEU A 55 -1.11 10.97 0.07
N ARG A 56 0.21 10.81 -0.01
CA ARG A 56 1.22 11.32 0.95
C ARG A 56 0.95 10.84 2.38
N LEU A 57 0.70 9.54 2.53
CA LEU A 57 0.43 8.86 3.79
C LEU A 57 1.62 7.99 4.22
N THR A 58 1.70 7.71 5.52
CA THR A 58 2.58 6.68 6.07
C THR A 58 1.90 5.31 5.98
N LEU A 59 2.62 4.30 5.47
CA LEU A 59 2.13 2.94 5.46
C LEU A 59 2.53 2.22 6.76
N VAL A 60 1.54 1.85 7.54
CA VAL A 60 1.72 1.01 8.74
C VAL A 60 1.72 -0.46 8.33
N THR A 61 2.77 -1.22 8.63
CA THR A 61 2.88 -2.63 8.24
C THR A 61 3.91 -3.41 9.07
N HIS A 62 3.62 -4.67 9.37
CA HIS A 62 4.62 -5.63 9.90
C HIS A 62 5.51 -6.22 8.79
N ASN A 63 5.22 -5.96 7.52
CA ASN A 63 6.01 -6.44 6.38
C ASN A 63 7.07 -5.40 5.95
N LEU A 64 7.76 -4.81 6.91
CA LEU A 64 8.74 -3.74 6.67
C LEU A 64 9.78 -4.12 5.62
N LYS A 65 10.24 -5.37 5.61
CA LYS A 65 11.27 -5.85 4.67
C LYS A 65 10.82 -5.79 3.20
N GLU A 66 9.56 -6.09 2.92
CA GLU A 66 9.03 -6.04 1.55
C GLU A 66 8.83 -4.59 1.11
N PHE A 67 8.18 -3.76 1.95
CA PHE A 67 7.86 -2.38 1.63
C PHE A 67 9.07 -1.43 1.67
N ALA A 68 10.14 -1.76 2.40
CA ALA A 68 11.39 -0.99 2.39
C ALA A 68 12.09 -0.98 1.02
N ARG A 69 11.68 -1.85 0.08
CA ARG A 69 12.14 -1.82 -1.31
C ARG A 69 11.54 -0.65 -2.10
N VAL A 70 10.45 -0.04 -1.63
CA VAL A 70 9.76 1.06 -2.29
C VAL A 70 10.46 2.39 -1.96
N PRO A 71 11.05 3.08 -2.96
CA PRO A 71 11.74 4.34 -2.71
C PRO A 71 10.77 5.43 -2.24
N GLY A 72 11.11 6.11 -1.13
CA GLY A 72 10.37 7.26 -0.63
C GLY A 72 9.06 6.94 0.09
N LEU A 73 8.74 5.67 0.33
CA LEU A 73 7.55 5.26 1.09
C LEU A 73 7.81 5.42 2.59
N PRO A 74 7.05 6.27 3.31
CA PRO A 74 7.16 6.36 4.76
C PRO A 74 6.55 5.10 5.39
N LEU A 75 7.26 4.49 6.34
CA LEU A 75 6.86 3.24 6.98
C LEU A 75 6.85 3.39 8.49
N GLU A 76 5.86 2.75 9.11
CA GLU A 76 5.76 2.56 10.56
C GLU A 76 5.39 1.11 10.88
N ASP A 77 5.82 0.63 12.04
CA ASP A 77 5.39 -0.63 12.63
C ASP A 77 4.82 -0.33 14.02
N TRP A 78 3.60 -0.80 14.28
CA TRP A 78 2.87 -0.56 15.53
C TRP A 78 2.90 -1.76 16.49
N GLU A 79 3.48 -2.90 16.10
CA GLU A 79 3.71 -4.05 17.00
C GLU A 79 5.16 -4.12 17.52
N SER A 80 5.97 -3.11 17.21
CA SER A 80 7.34 -2.96 17.74
C SER A 80 7.36 -2.56 19.22
#